data_AF-A0A522QT11-F1
#
_entry.id   AF-A0A522QT11-F1
#
_cell.length_a   1.000
_cell.length_b   1.000
_cell.length_c   1.000
_cell.angle_alpha   90.00
_cell.angle_beta   90.00
_cell.angle_gamma   90.00
#
_symmetry.space_group_name_H-M   'P 1'
#
loop_
_entity.id
_entity.type
_entity.pdbx_description
1 polymer ?
#
loop_
_entity_poly.entity_id
_entity_poly.type
_entity_poly.pdbx_seq_one_letter_code
_entity_poly.pdbx_strand_id
1 'polypeptide(L)'
;MTNELHLAAALAAALRVRLDLPPGSEQTAAVALAPAVAELDGADRRYRDAVRATLPAAKAEEMLRHMAAFRVNVHEVREQVRREIDGIYRRFGKTYGDFDPLDTYVPSADGVSHADGIRSADAADRARREVQRLKSEVNALLLVLLTPVEIETLTIAKRERRAAFERILEAHAGAHASDVRERRRVVSELAALADGWY
;
A
#
# COMPACT_ATOMS: atom_id res chain seq x y z
N MET A 1 -16.51 -5.81 2.35
CA MET A 1 -15.56 -5.08 3.19
C MET A 1 -15.22 -3.76 2.51
N THR A 2 -15.02 -2.68 3.25
CA THR A 2 -14.57 -1.38 2.72
C THR A 2 -13.06 -1.41 2.46
N ASN A 3 -12.54 -0.53 1.60
CA ASN A 3 -11.10 -0.43 1.30
C ASN A 3 -10.25 -0.21 2.57
N GLU A 4 -10.78 0.52 3.56
CA GLU A 4 -10.14 0.76 4.85
C GLU A 4 -9.91 -0.54 5.64
N LEU A 5 -10.89 -1.46 5.61
CA LEU A 5 -10.77 -2.77 6.25
C LEU A 5 -9.73 -3.66 5.54
N HIS A 6 -9.58 -3.51 4.22
CA HIS A 6 -8.55 -4.25 3.47
C HIS A 6 -7.14 -3.74 3.79
N LEU A 7 -6.95 -2.42 3.89
CA LEU A 7 -5.64 -1.86 4.22
C LEU A 7 -5.22 -2.20 5.66
N ALA A 8 -6.13 -2.12 6.63
CA ALA A 8 -5.83 -2.49 8.02
C ALA A 8 -5.39 -3.96 8.12
N ALA A 9 -6.07 -4.86 7.42
CA ALA A 9 -5.74 -6.28 7.40
C ALA A 9 -4.39 -6.54 6.67
N ALA A 10 -4.13 -5.86 5.55
CA ALA A 10 -2.86 -5.95 4.85
C ALA A 10 -1.68 -5.45 5.69
N LEU A 11 -1.84 -4.33 6.40
CA LEU A 11 -0.84 -3.80 7.33
C LEU A 11 -0.61 -4.75 8.50
N ALA A 12 -1.66 -5.38 9.03
CA ALA A 12 -1.54 -6.36 10.11
C ALA A 12 -0.75 -7.61 9.66
N ALA A 13 -1.08 -8.16 8.50
CA ALA A 13 -0.36 -9.30 7.92
C ALA A 13 1.12 -8.97 7.65
N ALA A 14 1.37 -7.77 7.10
CA ALA A 14 2.70 -7.24 6.84
C ALA A 14 3.52 -7.04 8.14
N LEU A 15 2.92 -6.44 9.17
CA LEU A 15 3.54 -6.20 10.47
C LEU A 15 3.94 -7.53 11.12
N ARG A 16 3.02 -8.50 11.13
CA ARG A 16 3.24 -9.83 11.71
C ARG A 16 4.50 -10.47 11.15
N VAL A 17 4.61 -10.50 9.84
CA VAL A 17 5.73 -11.15 9.16
C VAL A 17 7.03 -10.40 9.34
N ARG A 18 7.01 -9.07 9.24
CA ARG A 18 8.23 -8.26 9.31
C ARG A 18 8.88 -8.26 10.69
N LEU A 19 8.11 -8.60 11.72
CA LEU A 19 8.53 -8.71 13.12
C LEU A 19 8.48 -10.15 13.67
N ASP A 20 8.29 -11.15 12.80
CA ASP A 20 8.18 -12.57 13.17
C ASP A 20 7.21 -12.86 14.33
N LEU A 21 6.06 -12.16 14.32
CA LEU A 21 5.05 -12.30 15.37
C LEU A 21 4.27 -13.62 15.20
N PRO A 22 3.79 -14.21 16.32
CA PRO A 22 3.05 -15.47 16.29
C PRO A 22 1.79 -15.41 15.39
N PRO A 23 1.46 -16.51 14.70
CA PRO A 23 0.24 -16.61 13.91
C PRO A 23 -1.02 -16.50 14.79
N GLY A 24 -2.12 -16.02 14.22
CA GLY A 24 -3.42 -15.89 14.90
C GLY A 24 -3.65 -14.54 15.58
N SER A 25 -2.72 -13.59 15.44
CA SER A 25 -2.81 -12.22 15.97
C SER A 25 -3.30 -11.20 14.93
N GLU A 26 -3.45 -11.60 13.66
CA GLU A 26 -3.73 -10.71 12.53
C GLU A 26 -5.05 -9.96 12.68
N GLN A 27 -6.13 -10.63 13.11
CA GLN A 27 -7.43 -9.99 13.29
C GLN A 27 -7.39 -8.91 14.38
N THR A 28 -6.74 -9.21 15.51
CA THR A 28 -6.57 -8.27 16.62
C THR A 28 -5.70 -7.10 16.21
N ALA A 29 -4.59 -7.36 15.50
CA ALA A 29 -3.72 -6.32 14.98
C ALA A 29 -4.44 -5.44 13.94
N ALA A 30 -5.26 -6.02 13.07
CA ALA A 30 -6.07 -5.28 12.10
C ALA A 30 -7.08 -4.36 12.78
N VAL A 31 -7.76 -4.82 13.84
CA VAL A 31 -8.65 -3.98 14.65
C VAL A 31 -7.89 -2.82 15.31
N ALA A 32 -6.68 -3.08 15.83
CA ALA A 32 -5.84 -2.05 16.42
C ALA A 32 -5.29 -1.05 15.38
N LEU A 33 -5.12 -1.48 14.12
CA LEU A 33 -4.67 -0.64 13.00
C LEU A 33 -5.79 0.17 12.36
N ALA A 34 -7.06 -0.16 12.56
CA ALA A 34 -8.17 0.56 11.93
C ALA A 34 -8.19 2.08 12.25
N PRO A 35 -7.97 2.53 13.51
CA PRO A 35 -7.83 3.96 13.80
C PRO A 35 -6.64 4.60 13.08
N ALA A 36 -5.51 3.90 12.98
CA ALA A 36 -4.34 4.39 12.24
C ALA A 36 -4.67 4.58 10.76
N VAL A 37 -5.40 3.64 10.13
CA VAL A 37 -5.86 3.79 8.74
C VAL A 37 -6.71 5.04 8.55
N ALA A 38 -7.63 5.35 9.47
CA ALA A 38 -8.41 6.58 9.41
C ALA A 38 -7.53 7.85 9.50
N GLU A 39 -6.43 7.80 10.25
CA GLU A 39 -5.44 8.89 10.29
C GLU A 39 -4.62 8.98 8.99
N LEU A 40 -4.29 7.85 8.36
CA LEU A 40 -3.65 7.80 7.04
C LEU A 40 -4.58 8.46 5.99
N ASP A 41 -5.88 8.16 6.01
CA ASP A 41 -6.86 8.82 5.15
C ASP A 41 -6.89 10.33 5.40
N GLY A 42 -6.76 10.75 6.66
CA GLY A 42 -6.64 12.14 7.04
C GLY A 42 -5.39 12.82 6.47
N ALA A 43 -4.25 12.12 6.45
CA ALA A 43 -3.03 12.63 5.86
C ALA A 43 -3.11 12.73 4.33
N ASP A 44 -3.76 11.76 3.68
CA ASP A 44 -4.03 11.83 2.24
C ASP A 44 -5.00 12.95 1.87
N ARG A 45 -6.06 13.18 2.68
CA ARG A 45 -6.94 14.35 2.50
C ARG A 45 -6.16 15.67 2.55
N ARG A 46 -5.28 15.83 3.55
CA ARG A 46 -4.41 17.03 3.64
C ARG A 46 -3.51 17.18 2.42
N TYR A 47 -2.97 16.10 1.87
CA TYR A 47 -2.19 16.15 0.63
C TYR A 47 -3.04 16.63 -0.55
N ARG A 48 -4.26 16.11 -0.70
CA ARG A 48 -5.19 16.56 -1.75
C ARG A 48 -5.59 18.04 -1.59
N ASP A 49 -5.72 18.51 -0.35
CA ASP A 49 -5.98 19.93 -0.09
C ASP A 49 -4.74 20.79 -0.42
N ALA A 50 -3.53 20.30 -0.15
CA ALA A 50 -2.30 20.95 -0.58
C ALA A 50 -2.18 21.05 -2.11
N VAL A 51 -2.66 20.02 -2.84
CA VAL A 51 -2.76 20.09 -4.32
C VAL A 51 -3.67 21.24 -4.75
N ARG A 52 -4.85 21.38 -4.13
CA ARG A 52 -5.79 22.47 -4.43
C ARG A 52 -5.29 23.85 -4.04
N ALA A 53 -4.50 23.95 -2.97
CA ALA A 53 -3.89 25.20 -2.54
C ALA A 53 -2.71 25.62 -3.44
N THR A 54 -2.02 24.66 -4.05
CA THR A 54 -0.82 24.90 -4.86
C THR A 54 -1.15 25.23 -6.31
N LEU A 55 -2.15 24.58 -6.88
CA LEU A 55 -2.45 24.64 -8.31
C LEU A 55 -3.69 25.51 -8.61
N PRO A 56 -3.77 26.13 -9.81
CA PRO A 56 -5.03 26.67 -10.31
C PRO A 56 -6.15 25.63 -10.29
N ALA A 57 -7.38 26.04 -9.97
CA ALA A 57 -8.50 25.12 -9.70
C ALA A 57 -8.71 24.05 -10.78
N ALA A 58 -8.72 24.43 -12.06
CA ALA A 58 -8.89 23.48 -13.17
C ALA A 58 -7.78 22.41 -13.21
N LYS A 59 -6.54 22.85 -12.97
CA LYS A 59 -5.34 22.01 -12.97
C LYS A 59 -5.29 21.07 -11.77
N ALA A 60 -5.69 21.58 -10.60
CA ALA A 60 -5.83 20.78 -9.38
C ALA A 60 -6.82 19.65 -9.59
N GLU A 61 -8.02 19.95 -10.10
CA GLU A 61 -9.06 18.96 -10.31
C GLU A 61 -8.69 17.95 -11.40
N GLU A 62 -7.96 18.36 -12.44
CA GLU A 62 -7.40 17.42 -13.43
C GLU A 62 -6.37 16.46 -12.82
N MET A 63 -5.39 16.98 -12.08
CA MET A 63 -4.41 16.14 -11.36
C MET A 63 -5.09 15.16 -10.40
N LEU A 64 -6.03 15.65 -9.58
CA LEU A 64 -6.75 14.82 -8.60
C LEU A 64 -7.59 13.74 -9.28
N ARG A 65 -8.17 14.03 -10.45
CA ARG A 65 -8.89 13.04 -11.26
C ARG A 65 -7.96 11.93 -11.76
N HIS A 66 -6.78 12.28 -12.27
CA HIS A 66 -5.78 11.29 -12.70
C HIS A 66 -5.29 10.42 -11.54
N MET A 67 -5.05 11.02 -10.37
CA MET A 67 -4.68 10.27 -9.16
C MET A 67 -5.81 9.34 -8.70
N ALA A 68 -7.06 9.79 -8.74
CA ALA A 68 -8.21 8.96 -8.38
C ALA A 68 -8.38 7.79 -9.35
N ALA A 69 -8.26 8.02 -10.66
CA ALA A 69 -8.31 6.97 -11.68
C ALA A 69 -7.16 5.96 -11.49
N PHE A 70 -5.95 6.43 -11.21
CA PHE A 70 -4.81 5.57 -10.88
C PHE A 70 -5.10 4.65 -9.69
N ARG A 71 -5.64 5.20 -8.58
CA ARG A 71 -6.02 4.39 -7.41
C ARG A 71 -7.04 3.30 -7.75
N VAL A 72 -8.06 3.63 -8.53
CA VAL A 72 -9.07 2.65 -8.98
C VAL A 72 -8.42 1.54 -9.80
N ASN A 73 -7.59 1.90 -10.79
CA ASN A 73 -6.92 0.92 -11.64
C ASN A 73 -5.95 0.02 -10.84
N VAL A 74 -5.20 0.58 -9.89
CA VAL A 74 -4.31 -0.20 -9.02
C VAL A 74 -5.11 -1.13 -8.10
N HIS A 75 -6.26 -0.69 -7.60
CA HIS A 75 -7.16 -1.55 -6.84
C HIS A 75 -7.67 -2.71 -7.69
N GLU A 76 -8.08 -2.47 -8.94
CA GLU A 76 -8.50 -3.53 -9.85
C GLU A 76 -7.39 -4.55 -10.12
N VAL A 77 -6.16 -4.08 -10.37
CA VAL A 77 -4.97 -4.96 -10.53
C VAL A 77 -4.77 -5.81 -9.27
N ARG A 78 -4.84 -5.20 -8.08
CA ARG A 78 -4.70 -5.88 -6.79
C ARG A 78 -5.77 -6.97 -6.60
N GLU A 79 -7.03 -6.67 -6.88
CA GLU A 79 -8.14 -7.62 -6.75
C GLU A 79 -8.07 -8.74 -7.80
N GLN A 80 -7.61 -8.45 -9.02
CA GLN A 80 -7.37 -9.48 -10.04
C GLN A 80 -6.28 -10.45 -9.60
N VAL A 81 -5.11 -9.95 -9.20
CA VAL A 81 -4.00 -10.81 -8.80
C VAL A 81 -4.28 -11.57 -7.50
N ARG A 82 -5.00 -10.96 -6.54
CA ARG A 82 -5.46 -11.65 -5.32
C ARG A 82 -6.31 -12.86 -5.69
N ARG A 83 -7.29 -12.69 -6.57
CA ARG A 83 -8.16 -13.80 -7.02
C ARG A 83 -7.38 -14.91 -7.72
N GLU A 84 -6.38 -14.54 -8.52
CA GLU A 84 -5.49 -15.52 -9.18
C GLU A 84 -4.70 -16.34 -8.15
N ILE A 85 -4.04 -15.68 -7.21
CA ILE A 85 -3.22 -16.34 -6.17
C ILE A 85 -4.10 -17.18 -5.24
N ASP A 86 -5.26 -16.67 -4.80
CA ASP A 86 -6.20 -17.44 -3.99
C ASP A 86 -6.68 -18.70 -4.73
N GLY A 87 -6.88 -18.63 -6.05
CA GLY A 87 -7.21 -19.80 -6.87
C GLY A 87 -6.12 -20.89 -6.81
N ILE A 88 -4.85 -20.48 -6.73
CA ILE A 88 -3.71 -21.40 -6.57
C ILE A 88 -3.74 -22.04 -5.18
N TYR A 89 -3.86 -21.23 -4.12
CA TYR A 89 -3.82 -21.68 -2.72
C TYR A 89 -4.99 -22.60 -2.36
N ARG A 90 -6.18 -22.34 -2.91
CA ARG A 90 -7.38 -23.17 -2.66
C ARG A 90 -7.20 -24.62 -3.10
N ARG A 91 -6.36 -24.92 -4.11
CA ARG A 91 -6.05 -26.29 -4.53
C ARG A 91 -5.40 -27.14 -3.44
N PHE A 92 -4.82 -26.48 -2.43
CA PHE A 92 -4.14 -27.10 -1.30
C PHE A 92 -4.91 -26.93 0.02
N GLY A 93 -6.19 -26.51 -0.04
CA GLY A 93 -7.00 -26.23 1.16
C GLY A 93 -6.52 -25.00 1.94
N LYS A 94 -5.89 -24.02 1.25
CA LYS A 94 -5.28 -22.83 1.85
C LYS A 94 -5.85 -21.54 1.28
N THR A 95 -5.50 -20.42 1.90
CA THR A 95 -5.86 -19.06 1.47
C THR A 95 -4.61 -18.21 1.42
N TYR A 96 -4.54 -17.23 0.52
CA TYR A 96 -3.44 -16.25 0.52
C TYR A 96 -3.50 -15.34 1.76
N GLY A 97 -4.67 -15.21 2.38
CA GLY A 97 -4.92 -14.39 3.56
C GLY A 97 -4.98 -12.90 3.23
N ASP A 98 -4.76 -12.08 4.25
CA ASP A 98 -4.93 -10.63 4.14
C ASP A 98 -3.72 -9.90 3.54
N PHE A 99 -2.66 -10.63 3.14
CA PHE A 99 -1.48 -10.03 2.51
C PHE A 99 -1.85 -9.23 1.27
N ASP A 100 -1.18 -8.09 1.06
CA ASP A 100 -1.28 -7.36 -0.20
C ASP A 100 -0.47 -8.12 -1.27
N PRO A 101 -1.07 -8.54 -2.39
CA PRO A 101 -0.35 -9.24 -3.46
C PRO A 101 0.66 -8.36 -4.20
N LEU A 102 0.64 -7.04 -4.00
CA LEU A 102 1.64 -6.11 -4.53
C LEU A 102 2.82 -5.90 -3.56
N ASP A 103 2.71 -6.35 -2.30
CA ASP A 103 3.83 -6.34 -1.35
C ASP A 103 4.95 -7.26 -1.85
N THR A 104 6.20 -6.97 -1.46
CA THR A 104 7.35 -7.80 -1.82
C THR A 104 7.37 -9.11 -1.03
N TYR A 105 6.61 -9.18 0.06
CA TYR A 105 6.47 -10.40 0.84
C TYR A 105 5.52 -11.39 0.14
N VAL A 106 6.02 -12.61 -0.06
CA VAL A 106 5.22 -13.75 -0.48
C VAL A 106 5.03 -14.66 0.75
N PRO A 107 3.78 -14.95 1.16
CA PRO A 107 3.51 -15.87 2.27
C PRO A 107 4.18 -17.23 2.07
N SER A 108 4.52 -17.90 3.17
CA SER A 108 5.14 -19.23 3.10
C SER A 108 4.31 -20.16 2.19
N ALA A 109 5.00 -20.78 1.24
CA ALA A 109 4.45 -21.79 0.34
C ALA A 109 4.54 -23.20 0.95
N ASP A 110 4.81 -23.33 2.26
CA ASP A 110 4.84 -24.63 2.94
C ASP A 110 3.55 -25.40 2.62
N GLY A 111 3.68 -26.62 2.11
CA GLY A 111 2.56 -27.46 1.67
C GLY A 111 1.83 -26.97 0.41
N VAL A 112 2.41 -26.05 -0.36
CA VAL A 112 2.06 -25.73 -1.75
C VAL A 112 3.18 -26.31 -2.63
N SER A 113 2.87 -26.76 -3.84
CA SER A 113 3.91 -27.25 -4.76
C SER A 113 4.89 -26.12 -5.12
N HIS A 114 6.16 -26.45 -5.36
CA HIS A 114 7.15 -25.45 -5.79
C HIS A 114 6.71 -24.69 -7.05
N ALA A 115 6.13 -25.41 -8.03
CA ALA A 115 5.61 -24.81 -9.26
C ALA A 115 4.46 -23.82 -8.98
N ASP A 116 3.62 -24.10 -7.98
CA ASP A 116 2.55 -23.19 -7.55
C ASP A 116 3.04 -21.97 -6.79
N GLY A 117 4.10 -22.13 -5.99
CA GLY A 117 4.83 -21.01 -5.40
C GLY A 117 5.37 -20.07 -6.48
N ILE A 118 6.02 -20.61 -7.52
CA ILE A 118 6.50 -19.83 -8.66
C ILE A 118 5.35 -19.13 -9.38
N ARG A 119 4.24 -19.84 -9.68
CA ARG A 119 3.08 -19.23 -10.35
C ARG A 119 2.50 -18.05 -9.57
N SER A 120 2.45 -18.16 -8.24
CA SER A 120 1.97 -17.08 -7.37
C SER A 120 2.93 -15.88 -7.39
N ALA A 121 4.24 -16.12 -7.34
CA ALA A 121 5.25 -15.07 -7.45
C ALA A 121 5.21 -14.38 -8.82
N ASP A 122 5.08 -15.14 -9.91
CA ASP A 122 4.94 -14.61 -11.27
C ASP A 122 3.70 -13.73 -11.41
N ALA A 123 2.59 -14.13 -10.80
CA ALA A 123 1.36 -13.33 -10.78
C ALA A 123 1.57 -11.98 -10.08
N ALA A 124 2.19 -11.98 -8.90
CA ALA A 124 2.55 -10.77 -8.16
C ALA A 124 3.51 -9.87 -8.97
N ASP A 125 4.52 -10.45 -9.63
CA ASP A 125 5.46 -9.71 -10.48
C ASP A 125 4.81 -9.06 -11.70
N ARG A 126 3.89 -9.78 -12.37
CA ARG A 126 3.10 -9.20 -13.47
C ARG A 126 2.26 -8.02 -12.96
N ALA A 127 1.62 -8.17 -11.81
CA ALA A 127 0.82 -7.10 -11.21
C ALA A 127 1.68 -5.88 -10.84
N ARG A 128 2.86 -6.07 -10.25
CA ARG A 128 3.80 -4.98 -9.96
C ARG A 128 4.26 -4.25 -11.22
N ARG A 129 4.56 -4.97 -12.29
CA ARG A 129 4.91 -4.37 -13.59
C ARG A 129 3.76 -3.56 -14.17
N GLU A 130 2.53 -4.04 -14.04
CA GLU A 130 1.34 -3.33 -14.50
C GLU A 130 1.10 -2.04 -13.70
N VAL A 131 1.23 -2.09 -12.37
CA VAL A 131 1.17 -0.87 -11.53
C VAL A 131 2.26 0.13 -11.91
N GLN A 132 3.47 -0.33 -12.21
CA GLN A 132 4.56 0.53 -12.64
C GLN A 132 4.29 1.17 -14.02
N ARG A 133 3.62 0.45 -14.94
CA ARG A 133 3.14 1.00 -16.22
C ARG A 133 2.12 2.11 -15.97
N LEU A 134 1.07 1.83 -15.20
CA LEU A 134 0.03 2.80 -14.84
C LEU A 134 0.62 4.06 -14.18
N LYS A 135 1.59 3.87 -13.28
CA LYS A 135 2.30 4.97 -12.61
C LYS A 135 3.09 5.83 -13.61
N SER A 136 3.77 5.19 -14.55
CA SER A 136 4.52 5.88 -15.61
C SER A 136 3.61 6.72 -16.50
N GLU A 137 2.42 6.21 -16.83
CA GLU A 137 1.42 6.92 -17.64
C GLU A 137 0.90 8.16 -16.92
N VAL A 138 0.52 8.04 -15.64
CA VAL A 138 0.09 9.20 -14.85
C VAL A 138 1.22 10.21 -14.69
N ASN A 139 2.45 9.76 -14.40
CA ASN A 139 3.59 10.66 -14.29
C ASN A 139 3.87 11.41 -15.60
N ALA A 140 3.75 10.75 -16.76
CA ALA A 140 3.92 11.41 -18.05
C ALA A 140 2.89 12.53 -18.27
N LEU A 141 1.62 12.28 -17.90
CA LEU A 141 0.57 13.29 -17.94
C LEU A 141 0.86 14.47 -16.99
N LEU A 142 1.27 14.16 -15.75
CA LEU A 142 1.59 15.19 -14.76
C LEU A 142 2.81 16.04 -15.14
N LEU A 143 3.81 15.47 -15.82
CA LEU A 143 4.97 16.23 -16.32
C LEU A 143 4.62 17.22 -17.43
N VAL A 144 3.58 16.93 -18.22
CA VAL A 144 3.04 17.87 -19.23
C VAL A 144 2.18 18.94 -18.56
N LEU A 145 1.41 18.53 -17.54
CA LEU A 145 0.48 19.41 -16.85
C LEU A 145 1.23 20.43 -15.96
N LEU A 146 2.22 20.01 -15.19
CA LEU A 146 2.84 20.77 -14.11
C LEU A 146 4.14 21.48 -14.53
N THR A 147 4.37 22.66 -13.99
CA THR A 147 5.65 23.38 -14.07
C THR A 147 6.66 22.82 -13.06
N PRO A 148 7.97 23.06 -13.24
CA PRO A 148 8.99 22.59 -12.29
C PRO A 148 8.76 23.06 -10.85
N VAL A 149 8.31 24.31 -10.65
CA VAL A 149 8.05 24.87 -9.31
C VAL A 149 6.84 24.20 -8.65
N GLU A 150 5.79 23.91 -9.42
CA GLU A 150 4.64 23.15 -8.91
C GLU A 150 5.04 21.71 -8.57
N ILE A 151 5.88 21.06 -9.39
CA ILE A 151 6.40 19.72 -9.11
C ILE A 151 7.20 19.70 -7.81
N GLU A 152 8.08 20.67 -7.60
CA GLU A 152 8.88 20.78 -6.36
C GLU A 152 7.98 20.96 -5.13
N THR A 153 7.03 21.90 -5.21
CA THR A 153 6.09 22.18 -4.11
C THR A 153 5.23 20.95 -3.77
N LEU A 154 4.68 20.28 -4.79
CA LEU A 154 3.89 19.07 -4.59
C LEU A 154 4.72 17.87 -4.14
N THR A 155 6.02 17.84 -4.47
CA THR A 155 6.96 16.85 -3.95
C THR A 155 7.17 17.03 -2.46
N ILE A 156 7.27 18.27 -1.97
CA ILE A 156 7.33 18.57 -0.53
C ILE A 156 6.05 18.09 0.15
N ALA A 157 4.87 18.46 -0.36
CA ALA A 157 3.59 18.01 0.19
C ALA A 157 3.46 16.47 0.21
N LYS A 158 3.97 15.79 -0.84
CA LYS A 158 4.01 14.31 -0.88
C LYS A 158 4.95 13.72 0.17
N ARG A 159 6.12 14.34 0.40
CA ARG A 159 7.06 13.94 1.46
C ARG A 159 6.46 14.15 2.85
N GLU A 160 5.68 15.21 3.05
CA GLU A 160 4.97 15.45 4.30
C GLU A 160 3.88 14.40 4.56
N ARG A 161 3.11 14.03 3.54
CA ARG A 161 2.17 12.89 3.59
C ARG A 161 2.88 11.62 4.03
N ARG A 162 4.01 11.32 3.39
CA ARG A 162 4.83 10.15 3.71
C ARG A 162 5.33 10.17 5.15
N ALA A 163 5.89 11.29 5.61
CA ALA A 163 6.35 11.43 6.99
C ALA A 163 5.20 11.31 8.00
N ALA A 164 3.99 11.76 7.64
CA ALA A 164 2.81 11.55 8.47
C ALA A 164 2.45 10.06 8.58
N PHE A 165 2.50 9.30 7.48
CA PHE A 165 2.26 7.86 7.52
C PHE A 165 3.24 7.14 8.45
N GLU A 166 4.53 7.48 8.36
CA GLU A 166 5.57 6.90 9.22
C GLU A 166 5.30 7.22 10.70
N ARG A 167 4.95 8.48 11.04
CA ARG A 167 4.60 8.84 12.42
C ARG A 167 3.37 8.10 12.96
N ILE A 168 2.35 7.92 12.12
CA ILE A 168 1.12 7.20 12.50
C ILE A 168 1.43 5.73 12.79
N LEU A 169 2.27 5.09 11.97
CA LEU A 169 2.60 3.66 12.08
C LEU A 169 3.68 3.37 13.15
N GLU A 170 4.45 4.37 13.57
CA GLU A 170 5.50 4.23 14.60
C GLU A 170 4.95 3.71 15.94
N ALA A 171 3.77 4.17 16.36
CA ALA A 171 3.16 3.73 17.61
C ALA A 171 2.87 2.22 17.60
N HIS A 172 2.40 1.70 16.47
CA HIS A 172 2.02 0.30 16.32
C HIS A 172 3.25 -0.60 16.20
N ALA A 173 4.23 -0.22 15.39
CA ALA A 173 5.49 -0.96 15.32
C ALA A 173 6.23 -0.95 16.67
N GLY A 174 6.21 0.18 17.39
CA GLY A 174 6.85 0.33 18.69
C GLY A 174 6.24 -0.50 19.82
N ALA A 175 4.98 -0.94 19.68
CA ALA A 175 4.38 -1.89 20.62
C ALA A 175 4.97 -3.30 20.52
N HIS A 176 5.65 -3.62 19.41
CA HIS A 176 6.12 -4.96 19.10
C HIS A 176 7.65 -5.07 18.93
N ALA A 177 8.34 -3.97 18.65
CA ALA A 177 9.79 -3.93 18.48
C ALA A 177 10.44 -2.87 19.38
N SER A 178 11.28 -3.32 20.31
CA SER A 178 12.08 -2.43 21.18
C SER A 178 13.37 -1.96 20.51
N ASP A 179 13.89 -2.70 19.54
CA ASP A 179 15.06 -2.27 18.76
C ASP A 179 14.70 -1.11 17.82
N VAL A 180 15.45 -0.02 17.93
CA VAL A 180 15.16 1.23 17.21
C VAL A 180 15.38 1.06 15.70
N ARG A 181 16.36 0.26 15.27
CA ARG A 181 16.66 0.09 13.84
C ARG A 181 15.61 -0.78 13.17
N GLU A 182 15.24 -1.88 13.81
CA GLU A 182 14.19 -2.78 13.36
C GLU A 182 12.85 -2.06 13.27
N ARG A 183 12.46 -1.34 14.32
CA ARG A 183 11.22 -0.54 14.33
C ARG A 183 11.19 0.46 13.17
N ARG A 184 12.26 1.24 12.97
CA ARG A 184 12.34 2.20 11.85
C ARG A 184 12.21 1.53 10.48
N ARG A 185 12.85 0.37 10.30
CA ARG A 185 12.74 -0.43 9.07
C ARG A 185 11.28 -0.82 8.83
N VAL A 186 10.63 -1.43 9.82
CA VAL A 186 9.24 -1.90 9.70
C VAL A 186 8.28 -0.76 9.46
N VAL A 187 8.43 0.38 10.15
CA VAL A 187 7.61 1.57 9.93
C VAL A 187 7.75 2.09 8.50
N SER A 188 8.98 2.15 7.97
CA SER A 188 9.21 2.58 6.59
C SER A 188 8.59 1.61 5.58
N GLU A 189 8.72 0.30 5.80
CA GLU A 189 8.13 -0.71 4.92
C GLU A 189 6.58 -0.69 4.97
N LEU A 190 5.99 -0.57 6.15
CA LEU A 190 4.53 -0.45 6.33
C LEU A 190 3.99 0.85 5.72
N ALA A 191 4.70 1.96 5.90
CA ALA A 191 4.32 3.21 5.25
C ALA A 191 4.41 3.08 3.73
N ALA A 192 5.37 2.31 3.18
CA ALA A 192 5.52 2.07 1.73
C ALA A 192 4.38 1.22 1.20
N LEU A 193 3.99 0.20 1.95
CA LEU A 193 2.80 -0.57 1.67
C LEU A 193 1.57 0.35 1.65
N ALA A 194 1.34 1.14 2.71
CA ALA A 194 0.21 2.07 2.79
C ALA A 194 0.19 3.09 1.64
N ASP A 195 1.33 3.70 1.28
CA ASP A 195 1.42 4.63 0.14
C ASP A 195 0.96 4.00 -1.18
N GLY A 196 1.14 2.68 -1.35
CA GLY A 196 0.61 1.92 -2.49
C GLY A 196 -0.91 1.78 -2.54
N TRP A 197 -1.64 2.24 -1.52
CA TRP A 197 -3.10 2.30 -1.47
C TRP A 197 -3.65 3.72 -1.73
N TYR A 198 -2.81 4.77 -1.75
CA TYR A 198 -3.19 6.19 -1.83
C TYR A 198 -2.61 6.99 -3.02
#